data_AF-A0A060CDE2-F1
#
_entry.id   AF-A0A060CDE2-F1
#
_cell.length_a   1.000
_cell.length_b   1.000
_cell.length_c   1.000
_cell.angle_alpha   90.00
_cell.angle_beta   90.00
_cell.angle_gamma   90.00
#
_symmetry.space_group_name_H-M   'P 1'
#
loop_
_entity.id
_entity.type
_entity.pdbx_description
1 polymer ?
#
loop_
_entity_poly.entity_id
_entity_poly.type
_entity_poly.pdbx_seq_one_letter_code
_entity_poly.pdbx_strand_id
1 'polypeptide(L)'
;MTCYAHDRRIDFRLDCDYQEEHLMLRTEFQVDVEAPRASYDIAYGVCERSTHSNTSWDEAQFEVPAHKWVDLSEETYGAALMSRQSYGYSAKGNRLALSLLRSPSYPNPKADRGSHSFVYALYPHPGRYLDGKVIEHGYELH
;
A
#
# COMPACT_ATOMS: atom_id res chain seq x y z
N MET A 1 15.48 0.12 -6.13
CA MET A 1 14.73 -1.14 -6.21
C MET A 1 15.70 -2.27 -5.98
N THR A 2 15.34 -3.21 -5.11
CA THR A 2 16.15 -4.36 -4.74
C THR A 2 15.31 -5.62 -4.90
N CYS A 3 15.88 -6.63 -5.55
CA CYS A 3 15.28 -7.96 -5.69
C CYS A 3 16.21 -8.99 -5.04
N TYR A 4 15.64 -10.09 -4.56
CA TYR A 4 16.38 -11.14 -3.86
C TYR A 4 16.35 -12.43 -4.68
N ALA A 5 17.39 -13.26 -4.55
CA ALA A 5 17.49 -14.51 -5.31
C ALA A 5 16.49 -15.59 -4.86
N HIS A 6 16.04 -15.53 -3.61
CA HIS A 6 15.20 -16.56 -2.97
C HIS A 6 13.95 -16.00 -2.29
N ASP A 7 13.64 -14.72 -2.53
CA ASP A 7 12.42 -14.07 -2.05
C ASP A 7 11.75 -13.37 -3.26
N ARG A 8 10.43 -13.50 -3.35
CA ARG A 8 9.62 -12.88 -4.40
C ARG A 8 9.37 -11.40 -4.12
N ARG A 9 9.65 -10.92 -2.91
CA ARG A 9 9.47 -9.53 -2.49
C ARG A 9 10.42 -8.61 -3.26
N ILE A 10 9.86 -7.51 -3.76
CA ILE A 10 10.58 -6.46 -4.46
C ILE A 10 10.56 -5.22 -3.57
N ASP A 11 11.72 -4.82 -3.06
CA ASP A 11 11.84 -3.69 -2.14
C ASP A 11 12.18 -2.41 -2.90
N PHE A 12 11.46 -1.34 -2.57
CA PHE A 12 11.63 -0.01 -3.11
C PHE A 12 12.10 0.93 -2.00
N ARG A 13 13.15 1.69 -2.32
CA ARG A 13 13.63 2.80 -1.51
C ARG A 13 13.51 4.07 -2.33
N LEU A 14 12.81 5.05 -1.78
CA LEU A 14 12.61 6.36 -2.39
C LEU A 14 13.17 7.42 -1.44
N ASP A 15 14.30 8.01 -1.80
CA ASP A 15 14.82 9.21 -1.15
C ASP A 15 14.39 10.41 -1.99
N CYS A 16 13.63 11.34 -1.42
CA CYS A 16 13.13 12.53 -2.13
C CYS A 16 13.32 13.81 -1.30
N ASP A 17 13.75 14.89 -1.94
CA ASP A 17 13.67 16.24 -1.39
C ASP A 17 12.35 16.88 -1.85
N TYR A 18 11.38 16.96 -0.94
CA TYR A 18 10.03 17.38 -1.23
C TYR A 18 9.85 18.86 -0.87
N GLN A 19 9.62 19.72 -1.88
CA GLN A 19 9.46 21.17 -1.70
C GLN A 19 8.08 21.69 -2.14
N GLU A 20 7.24 20.80 -2.66
CA GLU A 20 5.93 21.12 -3.23
C GLU A 20 4.91 21.54 -2.16
N GLU A 21 3.86 22.25 -2.60
CA GLU A 21 2.71 22.64 -1.78
C GLU A 21 1.42 22.11 -2.40
N HIS A 22 0.44 21.74 -1.57
CA HIS A 22 -0.89 21.27 -1.98
C HIS A 22 -0.90 20.04 -2.90
N LEU A 23 0.21 19.30 -2.93
CA LEU A 23 0.34 18.06 -3.69
C LEU A 23 0.41 16.84 -2.77
N MET A 24 0.08 15.69 -3.36
CA MET A 24 0.12 14.39 -2.73
C MET A 24 0.97 13.45 -3.59
N LEU A 25 2.03 12.91 -3.00
CA LEU A 25 2.87 11.91 -3.62
C LEU A 25 2.32 10.53 -3.28
N ARG A 26 2.04 9.75 -4.33
CA ARG A 26 1.58 8.36 -4.22
C ARG A 26 2.33 7.49 -5.22
N THR A 27 2.55 6.23 -4.87
CA THR A 27 2.98 5.19 -5.80
C THR A 27 1.79 4.29 -6.11
N GLU A 28 1.71 3.80 -7.34
CA GLU A 28 0.63 2.94 -7.80
C GLU A 28 1.22 1.77 -8.60
N PHE A 29 0.70 0.58 -8.33
CA PHE A 29 1.06 -0.66 -8.98
C PHE A 29 -0.21 -1.28 -9.55
N GLN A 30 -0.24 -1.40 -10.87
CA GLN A 30 -1.26 -2.19 -11.55
C GLN A 30 -0.80 -3.66 -11.51
N VAL A 31 -1.64 -4.52 -10.95
CA VAL A 31 -1.41 -5.95 -10.84
C VAL A 31 -2.39 -6.70 -11.74
N ASP A 32 -2.07 -7.95 -12.06
CA ASP A 32 -2.96 -8.82 -12.85
C ASP A 32 -3.74 -9.73 -11.91
N VAL A 33 -4.52 -9.11 -11.02
CA VAL A 33 -5.36 -9.77 -10.02
C VAL A 33 -6.70 -9.05 -9.97
N GLU A 34 -7.78 -9.80 -10.10
CA GLU A 34 -9.14 -9.27 -10.00
C GLU A 34 -9.89 -9.91 -8.83
N ALA A 35 -10.03 -9.17 -7.74
CA ALA A 35 -10.81 -9.60 -6.59
C ALA A 35 -11.87 -8.55 -6.22
N PRO A 36 -13.08 -8.96 -5.78
CA PRO A 36 -14.13 -8.03 -5.38
C PRO A 36 -13.83 -7.31 -4.06
N ARG A 37 -12.86 -7.83 -3.29
CA ARG A 37 -12.42 -7.30 -2.00
C ARG A 37 -10.90 -7.38 -1.88
N ALA A 38 -10.34 -6.43 -1.13
CA ALA A 38 -8.95 -6.40 -0.72
C ALA A 38 -8.85 -6.51 0.81
N SER A 39 -7.77 -7.13 1.29
CA SER A 39 -7.50 -7.36 2.71
C SER A 39 -6.52 -6.32 3.23
N TYR A 40 -6.85 -5.66 4.34
CA TYR A 40 -6.04 -4.60 4.93
C TYR A 40 -5.62 -5.00 6.34
N ASP A 41 -4.35 -4.77 6.67
CA ASP A 41 -3.81 -4.99 8.01
C ASP A 41 -4.35 -3.95 9.00
N ILE A 42 -4.94 -4.43 10.09
CA ILE A 42 -5.42 -3.60 11.21
C ILE A 42 -4.85 -4.12 12.53
N ALA A 43 -5.08 -3.39 13.62
CA ALA A 43 -4.67 -3.84 14.95
C ALA A 43 -5.26 -5.24 15.25
N TYR A 44 -4.37 -6.23 15.41
CA TYR A 44 -4.72 -7.61 15.79
C TYR A 44 -5.71 -8.30 14.84
N GLY A 45 -5.76 -7.90 13.57
CA GLY A 45 -6.68 -8.52 12.63
C GLY A 45 -6.54 -8.02 11.22
N VAL A 46 -7.46 -8.47 10.37
CA VAL A 46 -7.53 -8.10 8.96
C VAL A 46 -8.93 -7.59 8.68
N CYS A 47 -9.01 -6.51 7.91
CA CYS A 47 -10.28 -5.93 7.48
C CYS A 47 -10.42 -6.02 5.97
N GLU A 48 -11.52 -6.58 5.49
CA GLU A 48 -11.82 -6.58 4.06
C GLU A 48 -12.55 -5.30 3.65
N ARG A 49 -12.19 -4.76 2.48
CA ARG A 49 -12.87 -3.62 1.86
C ARG A 49 -13.14 -3.91 0.39
N SER A 50 -14.18 -3.27 -0.14
CA SER A 50 -14.56 -3.40 -1.54
C SER A 50 -13.54 -2.73 -2.46
N THR A 51 -13.21 -3.40 -3.57
CA THR A 51 -12.33 -2.86 -4.63
C THR A 51 -13.10 -2.07 -5.68
N HIS A 52 -14.42 -2.14 -5.70
CA HIS A 52 -15.28 -1.37 -6.60
C HIS A 52 -15.78 -0.09 -5.92
N SER A 53 -16.51 0.72 -6.67
CA SER A 53 -17.08 2.00 -6.22
C SER A 53 -18.58 2.05 -6.54
N ASN A 54 -19.33 1.05 -6.09
CA ASN A 54 -20.76 0.94 -6.44
C ASN A 54 -21.67 1.73 -5.48
N THR A 55 -21.20 1.98 -4.26
CA THR A 55 -21.92 2.80 -3.28
C THR A 55 -21.16 4.09 -3.00
N SER A 56 -21.86 5.13 -2.52
CA SER A 56 -21.22 6.37 -2.08
C SER A 56 -20.19 6.14 -0.96
N TRP A 57 -20.40 5.09 -0.16
CA TRP A 57 -19.44 4.64 0.85
C TRP A 57 -18.17 4.05 0.23
N ASP A 58 -18.29 3.31 -0.88
CA ASP A 58 -17.15 2.77 -1.61
C ASP A 58 -16.39 3.85 -2.37
N GLU A 59 -17.09 4.85 -2.91
CA GLU A 59 -16.47 6.02 -3.54
C GLU A 59 -15.65 6.82 -2.54
N ALA A 60 -16.14 7.00 -1.30
CA ALA A 60 -15.42 7.72 -0.26
C ALA A 60 -14.12 7.03 0.21
N GLN A 61 -13.92 5.74 -0.11
CA GLN A 61 -12.72 4.97 0.22
C GLN A 61 -11.58 5.19 -0.79
N PHE A 62 -11.20 6.44 -1.02
CA PHE A 62 -10.03 6.77 -1.84
C PHE A 62 -8.72 6.34 -1.16
N GLU A 63 -8.69 6.39 0.17
CA GLU A 63 -7.57 6.01 1.02
C GLU A 63 -8.10 5.32 2.28
N VAL A 64 -7.55 4.16 2.60
CA VAL A 64 -7.91 3.33 3.75
C VAL A 64 -6.69 3.21 4.65
N PRO A 65 -6.83 3.44 5.96
CA PRO A 65 -5.74 3.22 6.90
C PRO A 65 -5.44 1.73 7.00
N ALA A 66 -4.17 1.35 6.82
CA ALA A 66 -3.64 0.03 7.12
C ALA A 66 -2.31 0.17 7.85
N HIS A 67 -1.96 -0.82 8.66
CA HIS A 67 -0.75 -0.76 9.48
C HIS A 67 0.51 -1.10 8.69
N LYS A 68 0.60 -2.29 8.11
CA LYS A 68 1.81 -2.75 7.41
C LYS A 68 1.61 -3.12 5.95
N TRP A 69 0.43 -3.59 5.57
CA TRP A 69 0.19 -4.11 4.23
C TRP A 69 -1.27 -3.99 3.81
N VAL A 70 -1.46 -4.00 2.50
CA VAL A 70 -2.71 -4.28 1.81
C VAL A 70 -2.47 -5.43 0.84
N ASP A 71 -3.44 -6.32 0.72
CA ASP A 71 -3.39 -7.48 -0.17
C ASP A 71 -4.59 -7.49 -1.13
N LEU A 72 -4.30 -7.79 -2.39
CA LEU A 72 -5.29 -8.12 -3.39
C LEU A 72 -4.98 -9.53 -3.90
N SER A 73 -5.85 -10.49 -3.60
CA SER A 73 -5.63 -11.89 -3.94
C SER A 73 -6.91 -12.59 -4.38
N GLU A 74 -6.71 -13.51 -5.32
CA GLU A 74 -7.67 -14.53 -5.74
C GLU A 74 -7.35 -15.86 -5.03
N GLU A 75 -8.00 -16.95 -5.44
CA GLU A 75 -7.77 -18.26 -4.81
C GLU A 75 -6.37 -18.84 -5.08
N THR A 76 -5.75 -18.49 -6.20
CA THR A 76 -4.49 -19.10 -6.65
C THR A 76 -3.30 -18.15 -6.65
N TYR A 77 -3.53 -16.83 -6.68
CA TYR A 77 -2.48 -15.83 -6.79
C TYR A 77 -2.91 -14.50 -6.17
N GLY A 78 -1.93 -13.75 -5.66
CA GLY A 78 -2.16 -12.44 -5.10
C GLY A 78 -0.92 -11.55 -5.15
N ALA A 79 -1.14 -10.28 -4.85
CA ALA A 79 -0.11 -9.29 -4.70
C ALA A 79 -0.39 -8.41 -3.49
N ALA A 80 0.62 -8.28 -2.63
CA ALA A 80 0.57 -7.41 -1.48
C ALA A 80 1.48 -6.19 -1.67
N LEU A 81 0.99 -5.02 -1.23
CA LEU A 81 1.77 -3.80 -1.13
C LEU A 81 1.98 -3.51 0.36
N MET A 82 3.24 -3.35 0.75
CA MET A 82 3.65 -3.22 2.15
C MET A 82 4.51 -1.98 2.34
N SER A 83 4.42 -1.36 3.51
CA SER A 83 5.24 -0.20 3.87
C SER A 83 5.72 -0.28 5.30
N ARG A 84 6.93 0.25 5.51
CA ARG A 84 7.49 0.43 6.84
C ARG A 84 6.78 1.54 7.62
N GLN A 85 6.42 2.64 6.94
CA GLN A 85 6.06 3.91 7.58
C GLN A 85 4.81 4.60 7.04
N SER A 86 4.35 4.24 5.84
CA SER A 86 3.13 4.80 5.26
C SER A 86 1.92 3.98 5.68
N TYR A 87 0.85 4.68 6.08
CA TYR A 87 -0.40 4.08 6.57
C TYR A 87 -1.58 4.23 5.60
N GLY A 88 -1.44 5.08 4.58
CA GLY A 88 -2.50 5.33 3.61
C GLY A 88 -2.39 4.39 2.41
N TYR A 89 -3.28 3.41 2.31
CA TYR A 89 -3.34 2.45 1.21
C TYR A 89 -4.61 2.62 0.40
N SER A 90 -4.59 2.18 -0.85
CA SER A 90 -5.77 2.11 -1.70
C SER A 90 -5.71 0.86 -2.58
N ALA A 91 -6.78 0.09 -2.64
CA ALA A 91 -6.93 -1.03 -3.57
C ALA A 91 -8.24 -0.86 -4.33
N LYS A 92 -8.16 -0.48 -5.60
CA LYS A 92 -9.33 -0.23 -6.47
C LYS A 92 -9.17 -0.94 -7.80
N GLY A 93 -10.11 -1.82 -8.12
CA GLY A 93 -9.97 -2.80 -9.20
C GLY A 93 -8.68 -3.61 -9.01
N ASN A 94 -7.81 -3.57 -10.00
CA ASN A 94 -6.52 -4.24 -10.02
C ASN A 94 -5.33 -3.30 -9.71
N ARG A 95 -5.59 -2.15 -9.06
CA ARG A 95 -4.56 -1.17 -8.71
C ARG A 95 -4.36 -1.12 -7.21
N LEU A 96 -3.12 -1.33 -6.78
CA LEU A 96 -2.65 -1.12 -5.41
C LEU A 96 -1.87 0.19 -5.36
N ALA A 97 -2.23 1.08 -4.45
CA ALA A 97 -1.55 2.35 -4.25
C ALA A 97 -1.18 2.57 -2.79
N LEU A 98 -0.06 3.29 -2.61
CA LEU A 98 0.45 3.72 -1.32
C LEU A 98 0.67 5.22 -1.34
N SER A 99 0.08 5.89 -0.36
CA SER A 99 0.23 7.30 -0.10
C SER A 99 1.53 7.55 0.68
N LEU A 100 2.44 8.31 0.11
CA LEU A 100 3.77 8.54 0.67
C LEU A 100 3.83 9.87 1.44
N LEU A 101 3.44 10.96 0.77
CA LEU A 101 3.46 12.31 1.33
C LEU A 101 2.22 13.09 0.95
N ARG A 102 1.78 13.98 1.83
CA ARG A 102 0.73 14.95 1.55
C ARG A 102 1.20 16.29 2.11
N SER A 103 1.10 17.37 1.32
CA SER A 103 1.64 18.69 1.68
C SER A 103 0.55 19.74 1.91
N PRO A 104 -0.29 19.59 2.96
CA PRO A 104 -1.29 20.59 3.28
C PRO A 104 -0.62 21.87 3.78
N SER A 105 -1.10 23.05 3.39
CA SER A 105 -0.54 24.32 3.88
C SER A 105 -1.15 24.79 5.20
N TYR A 106 -2.15 24.07 5.72
CA TYR A 106 -2.82 24.36 6.98
C TYR A 106 -2.91 23.08 7.82
N PRO A 107 -2.61 23.11 9.13
CA PRO A 107 -2.26 24.27 9.96
C PRO A 107 -0.80 24.76 9.80
N ASN A 108 0.06 23.98 9.12
CA ASN A 108 1.47 24.30 8.94
C ASN A 108 1.79 24.63 7.46
N PRO A 109 2.21 25.86 7.12
CA PRO A 109 2.57 26.27 5.75
C PRO A 109 3.76 25.53 5.14
N LYS A 110 4.55 24.82 5.96
CA LYS A 110 5.70 24.03 5.51
C LYS A 110 5.57 22.56 5.91
N ALA A 111 4.34 22.05 6.03
CA ALA A 111 4.12 20.64 6.34
C ALA A 111 4.86 19.76 5.32
N ASP A 112 5.60 18.79 5.84
CA ASP A 112 6.28 17.75 5.07
C ASP A 112 7.24 18.24 3.98
N ARG A 113 7.75 19.47 4.12
CA ARG A 113 8.87 19.96 3.30
C ARG A 113 10.20 19.45 3.82
N GLY A 114 11.08 19.06 2.91
CA GLY A 114 12.44 18.61 3.18
C GLY A 114 12.71 17.20 2.67
N SER A 115 13.78 16.60 3.18
CA SER A 115 14.23 15.27 2.75
C SER A 115 13.48 14.16 3.47
N HIS A 116 12.91 13.25 2.69
CA HIS A 116 12.20 12.06 3.17
C HIS A 116 12.79 10.81 2.53
N SER A 117 12.75 9.70 3.27
CA SER A 117 13.17 8.38 2.79
C SER A 117 12.03 7.39 3.06
N PHE A 118 11.47 6.81 2.01
CA PHE A 118 10.42 5.78 2.09
C PHE A 118 10.97 4.40 1.76
N VAL A 119 10.51 3.41 2.52
CA VAL A 119 10.72 1.99 2.23
C VAL A 119 9.37 1.31 2.12
N TYR A 120 9.13 0.69 0.97
CA TYR A 120 7.92 -0.05 0.68
C TYR A 120 8.25 -1.22 -0.26
N ALA A 121 7.39 -2.21 -0.31
CA ALA A 121 7.64 -3.43 -1.06
C ALA A 121 6.39 -3.90 -1.80
N LEU A 122 6.59 -4.47 -2.98
CA LEU A 122 5.57 -5.23 -3.69
C LEU A 122 5.90 -6.72 -3.56
N TYR A 123 4.95 -7.51 -3.13
CA TYR A 123 5.13 -8.93 -2.85
C TYR A 123 4.09 -9.77 -3.59
N PRO A 124 4.43 -10.33 -4.76
CA PRO A 124 3.61 -11.32 -5.44
C PRO A 124 3.71 -12.68 -4.73
N HIS A 125 2.58 -13.31 -4.47
CA HIS A 125 2.52 -14.55 -3.67
C HIS A 125 1.47 -15.54 -4.21
N PRO A 126 1.61 -16.84 -3.89
CA PRO A 126 0.56 -17.81 -4.19
C PRO A 126 -0.64 -17.65 -3.25
N GLY A 127 -1.82 -18.00 -3.76
CA GLY A 127 -3.07 -18.02 -2.99
C GLY A 127 -3.44 -16.68 -2.37
N ARG A 128 -4.12 -16.74 -1.22
CA ARG A 128 -4.53 -15.55 -0.46
C ARG A 128 -3.44 -15.08 0.49
N TYR A 129 -3.63 -13.92 1.13
CA TYR A 129 -2.66 -13.33 2.06
C TYR A 129 -2.12 -14.30 3.15
N LEU A 130 -2.96 -15.24 3.60
CA LEU A 130 -2.56 -16.29 4.56
C LEU A 130 -1.61 -17.31 3.92
N ASP A 131 -1.98 -17.84 2.75
CA ASP A 131 -1.18 -18.84 2.02
C ASP A 131 0.15 -18.26 1.56
N GLY A 132 0.12 -16.99 1.14
CA GLY A 132 1.28 -16.23 0.71
C GLY A 132 2.20 -15.76 1.82
N LYS A 133 1.81 -15.93 3.09
CA LYS A 133 2.56 -15.45 4.27
C LYS A 133 2.78 -13.93 4.26
N VAL A 134 1.83 -13.17 3.71
CA VAL A 134 1.90 -11.70 3.59
C VAL A 134 2.09 -11.03 4.94
N ILE A 135 1.47 -11.58 5.98
CA ILE A 135 1.61 -11.06 7.35
C ILE A 135 3.08 -11.11 7.78
N GLU A 136 3.73 -12.27 7.65
CA GLU A 136 5.14 -12.47 8.03
C GLU A 136 6.05 -11.48 7.26
N HIS A 137 5.94 -11.46 5.93
CA HIS A 137 6.74 -10.55 5.10
C HIS A 137 6.50 -9.06 5.39
N GLY A 138 5.29 -8.69 5.79
CA GLY A 138 4.94 -7.32 6.13
C GLY A 138 5.57 -6.83 7.44
N TYR A 139 5.74 -7.73 8.42
CA TYR A 139 6.42 -7.42 9.68
C TYR A 139 7.95 -7.52 9.59
N GLU A 140 8.47 -8.30 8.64
CA GLU A 140 9.92 -8.39 8.33
C GLU A 140 10.46 -7.19 7.54
N LEU A 141 9.60 -6.34 6.98
CA LEU A 141 10.01 -5.16 6.25
C LEU A 141 10.52 -4.06 7.23
N HIS A 142 11.82 -3.82 7.20
CA HIS A 142 12.55 -2.89 8.08
C HIS A 142 13.17 -1.70 7.35
#